data_AF-E2A4Y1-F1
#
_entry.id   AF-E2A4Y1-F1
#
_cell.length_a   1.000
_cell.length_b   1.000
_cell.length_c   1.000
_cell.angle_alpha   90.00
_cell.angle_beta   90.00
_cell.angle_gamma   90.00
#
_symmetry.space_group_name_H-M   'P 1'
#
loop_
_entity.id
_entity.type
_entity.pdbx_description
1 polymer ?
#
loop_
_entity_poly.entity_id
_entity_poly.type
_entity_poly.pdbx_seq_one_letter_code
_entity_poly.pdbx_strand_id
1 'polypeptide(L)'
;DSLQLKELAGKTATLLVLTTAHRLQTMAVIDIDNIIFTESQIEIRIPSLIKTSKPGNFQPNMVLPFLKDNERLCVAKSLLKYLEITKPIRGDRKNLFISNVKPHKPITAQTLSHWIKAFLKKAGVDTDIFSAY
;
A
#
# COMPACT_ATOMS: atom_id res chain seq x y z
N ASP A 1 18.36 -0.28 -9.58
CA ASP A 1 16.90 -0.45 -9.70
C ASP A 1 16.19 -1.16 -8.54
N SER A 2 16.65 -2.31 -8.03
CA SER A 2 15.96 -3.01 -6.91
C SER A 2 15.91 -2.20 -5.59
N LEU A 3 16.96 -1.43 -5.28
CA LEU A 3 17.02 -0.59 -4.08
C LEU A 3 15.94 0.50 -4.11
N GLN A 4 15.75 1.16 -5.26
CA GLN A 4 14.75 2.23 -5.43
C GLN A 4 13.31 1.70 -5.33
N LEU A 5 13.03 0.52 -5.90
CA LEU A 5 11.71 -0.11 -5.78
C LEU A 5 11.40 -0.47 -4.33
N LYS A 6 12.36 -1.05 -3.61
CA LYS A 6 12.18 -1.40 -2.18
C LYS A 6 11.88 -0.18 -1.32
N GLU A 7 12.58 0.93 -1.55
CA GLU A 7 12.34 2.18 -0.84
C GLU A 7 10.98 2.78 -1.16
N LEU A 8 10.61 2.83 -2.44
CA LEU A 8 9.30 3.33 -2.87
C LEU A 8 8.15 2.46 -2.34
N ALA A 9 8.32 1.14 -2.36
CA ALA A 9 7.34 0.20 -1.85
C ALA A 9 7.15 0.36 -0.34
N GLY A 10 8.25 0.44 0.42
CA GLY A 10 8.22 0.72 1.86
C GLY A 10 7.57 2.05 2.18
N LYS A 11 7.95 3.12 1.48
CA LYS A 11 7.35 4.46 1.63
C LYS A 11 5.84 4.43 1.37
N THR A 12 5.43 3.83 0.24
CA THR A 12 4.01 3.78 -0.15
C THR A 12 3.20 2.96 0.85
N ALA A 13 3.71 1.80 1.28
CA ALA A 13 3.09 0.96 2.30
C ALA A 13 2.93 1.69 3.64
N THR A 14 3.99 2.32 4.12
CA THR A 14 3.96 3.04 5.41
C THR A 14 3.02 4.22 5.36
N LEU A 15 3.09 5.06 4.32
CA LEU A 15 2.19 6.20 4.18
C LEU A 15 0.72 5.75 4.09
N LEU A 16 0.43 4.70 3.31
CA LEU A 16 -0.92 4.16 3.16
C LEU A 16 -1.49 3.64 4.47
N VAL A 17 -0.68 2.98 5.30
CA VAL A 17 -1.11 2.50 6.62
C VAL A 17 -1.31 3.66 7.60
N LEU A 18 -0.41 4.65 7.59
CA LEU A 18 -0.48 5.81 8.50
C LEU A 18 -1.69 6.71 8.21
N THR A 19 -1.99 7.00 6.95
CA THR A 19 -3.20 7.75 6.59
C THR A 19 -4.45 6.91 6.72
N THR A 20 -4.26 5.62 6.48
CA THR A 20 -5.21 4.51 6.47
C THR A 20 -5.98 4.26 7.75
N ALA A 21 -5.17 4.10 8.80
CA ALA A 21 -5.48 3.34 10.01
C ALA A 21 -6.11 1.94 9.74
N HIS A 22 -5.91 1.37 8.54
CA HIS A 22 -6.44 0.04 8.19
C HIS A 22 -5.47 -1.08 8.56
N ARG A 23 -6.01 -2.29 8.78
CA ARG A 23 -5.21 -3.50 9.07
C ARG A 23 -4.36 -3.90 7.86
N LEU A 24 -3.18 -4.47 8.12
CA LEU A 24 -2.28 -4.97 7.07
C LEU A 24 -2.90 -6.05 6.17
N GLN A 25 -3.83 -6.85 6.71
CA GLN A 25 -4.57 -7.83 5.91
C GLN A 25 -5.38 -7.16 4.79
N THR A 26 -6.02 -6.02 5.08
CA THR A 26 -6.76 -5.22 4.11
C THR A 26 -5.84 -4.70 3.02
N MET A 27 -4.65 -4.22 3.38
CA MET A 27 -3.65 -3.72 2.43
C MET A 27 -3.10 -4.82 1.50
N ALA A 28 -2.94 -6.04 2.00
CA ALA A 28 -2.39 -7.16 1.22
C ALA A 28 -3.36 -7.67 0.14
N VAL A 29 -4.66 -7.45 0.30
CA VAL A 29 -5.72 -7.89 -0.63
C VAL A 29 -6.21 -6.78 -1.58
N ILE A 30 -5.59 -5.60 -1.56
CA ILE A 30 -5.94 -4.53 -2.50
C ILE A 30 -5.65 -5.02 -3.92
N ASP A 31 -6.66 -4.88 -4.77
CA ASP A 31 -6.60 -5.17 -6.19
C ASP A 31 -6.48 -3.86 -6.98
N ILE A 32 -5.54 -3.78 -7.91
CA ILE A 32 -5.31 -2.60 -8.75
C ILE A 32 -6.49 -2.28 -9.67
N ASP A 33 -7.27 -3.29 -10.08
CA ASP A 33 -8.45 -3.11 -10.94
C ASP A 33 -9.58 -2.38 -10.20
N ASN A 34 -9.55 -2.42 -8.87
CA ASN A 34 -10.51 -1.73 -8.01
C ASN A 34 -10.02 -0.35 -7.52
N ILE A 35 -8.95 0.18 -8.13
CA ILE A 35 -8.45 1.52 -7.89
C ILE A 35 -9.03 2.47 -8.93
N ILE A 36 -9.75 3.48 -8.47
CA ILE A 36 -10.37 4.51 -9.30
C ILE A 36 -9.58 5.78 -9.14
N PHE A 37 -9.07 6.30 -10.26
CA PHE A 37 -8.35 7.56 -10.30
C PHE A 37 -9.30 8.66 -10.72
N THR A 38 -9.38 9.72 -9.93
CA THR A 38 -10.10 10.95 -10.26
C THR A 38 -9.12 12.13 -10.28
N GLU A 39 -9.55 13.28 -10.77
CA GLU A 39 -8.68 14.48 -10.82
C GLU A 39 -8.28 14.99 -9.42
N SER A 40 -9.11 14.75 -8.41
CA SER A 40 -8.93 15.27 -7.05
C SER A 40 -8.44 14.23 -6.03
N GLN A 41 -8.70 12.95 -6.28
CA GLN A 41 -8.40 11.87 -5.34
C GLN A 41 -8.25 10.49 -6.00
N ILE A 42 -7.74 9.53 -5.24
CA ILE A 42 -7.73 8.12 -5.59
C ILE A 42 -8.66 7.38 -4.65
N GLU A 43 -9.56 6.57 -5.20
CA GLU A 43 -10.45 5.70 -4.42
C GLU A 43 -10.02 4.24 -4.59
N ILE A 44 -9.92 3.51 -3.49
CA ILE A 44 -9.58 2.08 -3.49
C ILE A 44 -10.76 1.33 -2.90
N ARG A 45 -11.45 0.56 -3.75
CA ARG A 45 -12.53 -0.32 -3.33
C ARG A 45 -11.95 -1.69 -2.98
N ILE A 46 -12.36 -2.24 -1.86
CA ILE A 46 -11.87 -3.55 -1.42
C ILE A 46 -13.06 -4.50 -1.32
N PRO A 47 -13.44 -5.13 -2.45
CA PRO A 47 -14.61 -6.00 -2.47
C PRO A 47 -14.39 -7.38 -1.86
N SER A 48 -13.14 -7.71 -1.57
CA SER A 48 -12.75 -8.97 -0.94
C SER A 48 -13.35 -9.10 0.47
N LEU A 49 -13.86 -10.29 0.79
CA LEU A 49 -14.29 -10.62 2.15
C LEU A 49 -13.06 -10.61 3.07
N ILE A 50 -13.01 -9.63 3.96
CA ILE A 50 -12.01 -9.57 5.04
C ILE A 50 -12.69 -9.95 6.36
N LYS A 51 -11.91 -10.20 7.43
CA LYS A 51 -12.44 -10.67 8.73
C LYS A 51 -13.57 -9.78 9.31
N THR A 52 -13.65 -8.51 8.92
CA THR A 52 -14.71 -7.57 9.34
C THR A 52 -15.91 -7.51 8.41
N SER A 53 -15.89 -8.22 7.28
CA SER A 53 -17.01 -8.32 6.36
C SER A 53 -18.13 -9.12 7.03
N LYS A 54 -19.34 -8.54 7.03
CA LYS A 54 -20.57 -9.20 7.49
C LYS A 54 -21.64 -9.01 6.41
N PRO A 55 -22.57 -9.97 6.22
CA PRO A 55 -23.74 -9.75 5.37
C PRO A 55 -24.45 -8.46 5.78
N GLY A 56 -24.66 -7.54 4.83
CA GLY A 56 -25.32 -6.24 5.06
C GLY A 56 -24.41 -5.08 5.48
N ASN A 57 -23.10 -5.30 5.70
CA ASN A 57 -22.15 -4.21 5.98
C ASN A 57 -21.47 -3.69 4.71
N PHE A 58 -21.27 -2.37 4.64
CA PHE A 58 -20.49 -1.74 3.58
C PHE A 58 -19.05 -2.28 3.58
N GLN A 59 -18.56 -2.61 2.39
CA GLN A 59 -17.16 -2.98 2.21
C GLN A 59 -16.27 -1.75 2.38
N PRO A 60 -15.03 -1.91 2.91
CA PRO A 60 -14.16 -0.78 3.13
C PRO A 60 -13.82 -0.09 1.80
N ASN A 61 -14.08 1.21 1.76
CA ASN A 61 -13.64 2.12 0.71
C ASN A 61 -12.60 3.06 1.30
N MET A 62 -11.51 3.26 0.58
CA MET A 62 -10.43 4.14 1.00
C MET A 62 -10.33 5.31 0.03
N VAL A 63 -10.37 6.53 0.56
CA VAL A 63 -10.24 7.76 -0.22
C VAL A 63 -8.91 8.42 0.11
N LEU A 64 -8.08 8.60 -0.91
CA LEU A 64 -6.74 9.19 -0.83
C LEU A 64 -6.71 10.52 -1.61
N PRO A 65 -6.88 11.67 -0.94
CA PRO A 65 -6.82 12.95 -1.62
C PRO A 65 -5.39 13.28 -2.08
N PHE A 66 -5.27 14.07 -3.15
CA PHE A 66 -3.98 14.62 -3.55
C PHE A 66 -3.56 15.75 -2.60
N LEU A 67 -2.53 15.48 -1.80
CA LEU A 67 -1.91 16.48 -0.93
C LEU A 67 -1.03 17.43 -1.77
N LYS A 68 -1.49 18.68 -1.92
CA LYS A 68 -0.79 19.73 -2.68
C LYS A 68 0.32 20.41 -1.87
N ASP A 69 0.14 20.52 -0.55
CA ASP A 69 1.06 21.27 0.32
C ASP A 69 2.41 20.57 0.51
N ASN A 70 2.43 19.24 0.45
CA ASN A 70 3.67 18.46 0.58
C ASN A 70 3.65 17.21 -0.30
N GLU A 71 4.16 17.35 -1.52
CA GLU A 71 4.21 16.26 -2.49
C GLU A 71 5.02 15.06 -2.00
N ARG A 72 6.01 15.28 -1.13
CA ARG A 72 6.85 14.20 -0.58
C ARG A 72 6.07 13.27 0.34
N LEU A 73 5.00 13.75 0.98
CA LEU A 73 4.14 12.98 1.88
C LEU A 73 2.83 12.55 1.22
N CYS A 74 2.59 12.94 -0.03
CA CYS A 74 1.35 12.60 -0.73
C CYS A 74 1.27 11.09 -1.04
N VAL A 75 0.36 10.40 -0.35
CA VAL A 75 0.13 8.96 -0.54
C VAL A 75 -0.34 8.65 -1.95
N ALA A 76 -1.27 9.45 -2.48
CA ALA A 76 -1.81 9.28 -3.82
C ALA A 76 -0.72 9.39 -4.91
N LYS A 77 0.18 10.37 -4.82
CA LYS A 77 1.33 10.48 -5.73
C LYS A 77 2.32 9.33 -5.57
N SER A 78 2.59 8.90 -4.34
CA SER A 78 3.46 7.74 -4.07
C SER A 78 2.90 6.45 -4.68
N LEU A 79 1.58 6.26 -4.56
CA LEU A 79 0.85 5.12 -5.11
C LEU A 79 0.90 5.10 -6.64
N LEU A 80 0.63 6.24 -7.30
CA LEU A 80 0.75 6.39 -8.75
C LEU A 80 2.14 6.02 -9.24
N LYS A 81 3.18 6.60 -8.62
CA LYS A 81 4.58 6.33 -8.98
C LYS A 81 4.94 4.86 -8.78
N TYR A 82 4.43 4.24 -7.72
CA TYR A 82 4.65 2.81 -7.47
C TYR A 82 4.01 1.96 -8.57
N LEU A 83 2.75 2.24 -8.94
CA LEU A 83 2.06 1.54 -10.02
C LEU A 83 2.77 1.69 -11.37
N GLU A 84 3.24 2.89 -11.70
CA GLU A 84 3.98 3.16 -12.93
C GLU A 84 5.26 2.32 -13.03
N ILE A 85 6.09 2.32 -11.99
CA ILE A 85 7.37 1.58 -11.97
C ILE A 85 7.14 0.07 -11.96
N THR A 86 6.06 -0.40 -11.33
CA THR A 86 5.76 -1.83 -11.23
C THR A 86 4.98 -2.39 -12.41
N LYS A 87 4.34 -1.53 -13.22
CA LYS A 87 3.59 -1.92 -14.43
C LYS A 87 4.34 -2.91 -15.34
N PRO A 88 5.61 -2.70 -15.71
CA PRO A 88 6.32 -3.63 -16.61
C PRO A 88 6.68 -4.98 -15.98
N ILE A 89 6.69 -5.11 -14.64
CA ILE A 89 7.17 -6.31 -13.93
C ILE A 89 6.06 -7.15 -13.28
N ARG A 90 4.81 -6.66 -13.28
CA ARG A 90 3.66 -7.34 -12.65
C ARG A 90 3.20 -8.58 -13.43
N GLY A 91 3.23 -8.55 -14.77
CA GLY A 91 2.52 -9.54 -15.58
C GLY A 91 1.02 -9.50 -15.29
N ASP A 92 0.38 -10.65 -15.10
CA ASP A 92 -1.07 -10.77 -14.85
C ASP A 92 -1.49 -10.55 -13.38
N ARG A 93 -0.58 -10.05 -12.54
CA ARG A 93 -0.81 -9.92 -11.10
C ARG A 93 -1.59 -8.65 -10.77
N LYS A 94 -2.71 -8.85 -10.07
CA LYS A 94 -3.63 -7.78 -9.69
C LYS A 94 -3.40 -7.20 -8.30
N ASN A 95 -2.66 -7.88 -7.43
CA ASN A 95 -2.37 -7.36 -6.09
C ASN A 95 -1.58 -6.05 -6.15
N LEU A 96 -1.98 -5.07 -5.35
CA LEU A 96 -1.28 -3.78 -5.29
C LEU A 96 0.20 -3.96 -4.99
N PHE A 97 0.56 -4.67 -3.92
CA PHE A 97 1.97 -4.87 -3.57
C PHE A 97 2.50 -6.21 -4.12
N ILE A 98 3.63 -6.12 -4.83
CA ILE A 98 4.36 -7.26 -5.39
C ILE A 98 5.79 -7.30 -4.84
N SER A 99 6.36 -8.50 -4.72
CA SER A 99 7.72 -8.70 -4.21
C SER A 99 8.74 -7.93 -5.04
N ASN A 100 9.74 -7.33 -4.38
CA ASN A 100 10.83 -6.61 -5.04
C ASN A 100 11.84 -7.56 -5.73
N VAL A 101 11.73 -8.87 -5.48
CA VAL A 101 12.60 -9.91 -6.03
C VAL A 101 11.80 -10.77 -7.00
N LYS A 102 12.41 -11.15 -8.13
CA LYS A 102 11.84 -12.12 -9.08
C LYS A 102 11.49 -13.42 -8.32
N PRO A 103 10.32 -14.03 -8.56
CA PRO A 103 9.39 -13.77 -9.66
C PRO A 103 8.29 -12.72 -9.38
N HIS A 104 8.52 -11.69 -8.54
CA HIS A 104 7.59 -10.56 -8.30
C HIS A 104 6.17 -10.99 -7.90
N LYS A 105 6.08 -12.05 -7.09
CA LYS A 105 4.81 -12.59 -6.59
C LYS A 105 4.07 -11.57 -5.71
N PRO A 106 2.74 -11.66 -5.60
CA PRO A 106 2.00 -10.95 -4.55
C PRO A 106 2.63 -11.17 -3.17
N ILE A 107 2.69 -10.12 -2.36
CA ILE A 107 3.22 -10.23 -1.01
C ILE A 107 2.10 -10.50 0.00
N THR A 108 2.48 -11.08 1.15
CA THR A 108 1.55 -11.30 2.26
C THR A 108 1.53 -10.09 3.21
N ALA A 109 0.53 -10.04 4.08
CA ALA A 109 0.48 -9.06 5.17
C ALA A 109 1.73 -9.08 6.06
N GLN A 110 2.33 -10.27 6.26
CA GLN A 110 3.57 -10.41 7.02
C GLN A 110 4.75 -9.73 6.30
N THR A 111 4.91 -9.93 5.00
CA THR A 111 5.95 -9.25 4.21
C THR A 111 5.75 -7.74 4.23
N LEU A 112 4.50 -7.29 4.09
CA LEU A 112 4.15 -5.87 4.17
C LEU A 112 4.52 -5.27 5.54
N SER A 113 4.23 -5.99 6.64
CA SER A 113 4.65 -5.60 8.00
C SER A 113 6.16 -5.38 8.08
N HIS A 114 6.96 -6.33 7.56
CA HIS A 114 8.42 -6.21 7.56
C HIS A 114 8.91 -4.99 6.78
N TRP A 115 8.27 -4.64 5.65
CA TRP A 115 8.63 -3.45 4.89
C TRP A 115 8.36 -2.16 5.67
N ILE A 116 7.21 -2.09 6.34
CA ILE A 116 6.83 -0.93 7.16
C ILE A 116 7.80 -0.78 8.34
N LYS A 117 8.09 -1.87 9.07
CA LYS A 117 9.08 -1.86 10.16
C LYS A 117 10.44 -1.39 9.68
N ALA A 118 10.94 -1.97 8.59
CA ALA A 118 12.26 -1.62 8.05
C ALA A 118 12.31 -0.14 7.62
N PHE A 119 11.22 0.39 7.05
CA PHE A 119 11.13 1.79 6.66
C PHE A 119 11.09 2.72 7.88
N LEU A 120 10.30 2.39 8.91
CA LEU A 120 10.23 3.16 10.16
C LEU A 120 11.58 3.17 10.91
N LYS A 121 12.25 2.02 10.99
CA LYS A 121 13.60 1.91 11.56
C LYS A 121 14.61 2.77 10.80
N LYS A 122 14.52 2.79 9.45
CA LYS A 122 15.36 3.66 8.61
C LYS A 122 15.05 5.15 8.83
N ALA A 123 13.81 5.49 9.18
CA ALA A 123 13.39 6.84 9.54
C ALA A 123 13.75 7.23 10.99
N GLY A 124 14.40 6.34 11.76
CA GLY A 124 14.83 6.61 13.14
C GLY A 124 13.77 6.30 14.20
N VAL A 125 12.66 5.65 13.85
CA VAL A 125 11.64 5.20 14.80
C VAL A 125 12.05 3.87 15.41
N ASP A 126 12.03 3.78 16.73
CA ASP A 126 12.29 2.54 17.44
C ASP A 126 11.07 1.59 17.35
N THR A 127 11.17 0.61 16.45
CA THR A 127 10.11 -0.37 16.21
C THR A 127 10.07 -1.52 17.22
N ASP A 128 11.04 -1.59 18.14
CA ASP A 128 11.10 -2.59 19.21
C ASP A 128 10.21 -2.17 20.40
N ILE A 129 10.03 -0.86 20.58
CA ILE A 129 9.14 -0.27 21.59
C ILE A 129 7.71 -0.09 21.04
N PHE A 130 7.57 0.37 19.78
CA PHE A 130 6.27 0.67 19.19
C PHE A 130 5.82 -0.42 18.20
N SER A 131 4.97 -1.34 18.66
CA SER A 131 4.30 -2.34 17.82
C SER A 131 2.80 -1.99 17.69
N ALA A 132 2.39 -1.46 16.53
CA ALA A 132 1.03 -0.94 16.33
C ALA A 132 0.45 -1.21 14.93
N TYR A 133 0.93 -2.26 14.24
CA TYR A 133 0.56 -2.56 12.86
C TYR A 133 0.04 -3.99 12.67
#